data_AF-A0A4D9CTI2-F1
#
_entry.id   AF-A0A4D9CTI2-F1
#
_cell.length_a   1.000
_cell.length_b   1.000
_cell.length_c   1.000
_cell.angle_alpha   90.00
_cell.angle_beta   90.00
_cell.angle_gamma   90.00
#
_symmetry.space_group_name_H-M   'P 1'
#
loop_
_entity.id
_entity.type
_entity.pdbx_description
1 polymer ?
#
loop_
_entity_poly.entity_id
_entity_poly.type
_entity_poly.pdbx_seq_one_letter_code
_entity_poly.pdbx_strand_id
1 'polypeptide(L)'
;MAAPTPTAIATHIEETHVIPSAITEVWPVIKGMKMETWWNLVDKATPDSPGTGLALGSTYTLHFKDGTQWGIVIVEASELHKFVSFEIISSNPSISVSSALHTLTCKVGRREEGREGGMERRPRQPSGSSFSCAN
;
A
#
# COMPACT_ATOMS: atom_id res chain seq x y z
N MET A 1 38.58 -12.63 -22.70
CA MET A 1 37.98 -11.40 -22.16
C MET A 1 36.86 -11.81 -21.23
N ALA A 2 36.97 -11.52 -19.93
CA ALA A 2 35.91 -11.84 -18.96
C ALA A 2 34.77 -10.83 -19.14
N ALA A 3 33.53 -11.31 -19.24
CA ALA A 3 32.36 -10.43 -19.29
C ALA A 3 32.22 -9.70 -17.94
N PRO A 4 31.77 -8.42 -17.95
CA PRO A 4 31.53 -7.69 -16.70
C PRO A 4 30.45 -8.41 -15.88
N THR A 5 30.72 -8.60 -14.58
CA THR A 5 29.74 -9.21 -13.67
C THR A 5 28.57 -8.24 -13.47
N PRO A 6 27.32 -8.66 -13.73
CA PRO A 6 26.17 -7.82 -13.45
C PRO A 6 26.12 -7.54 -11.95
N THR A 7 26.19 -6.27 -11.58
CA THR A 7 26.05 -5.83 -10.19
C THR A 7 24.56 -5.67 -9.91
N ALA A 8 24.03 -6.44 -8.97
CA ALA A 8 22.64 -6.30 -8.54
C ALA A 8 22.46 -4.96 -7.82
N ILE A 9 21.47 -4.18 -8.24
CA ILE A 9 21.09 -2.90 -7.63
C ILE A 9 19.63 -3.05 -7.19
N ALA A 10 19.35 -2.68 -5.94
CA ALA A 10 17.99 -2.66 -5.39
C ALA A 10 17.59 -1.22 -5.07
N THR A 11 16.35 -0.87 -5.39
CA THR A 11 15.74 0.42 -5.09
C THR A 11 14.48 0.22 -4.26
N HIS A 12 14.22 1.13 -3.32
CA HIS A 12 13.05 1.11 -2.47
C HIS A 12 12.34 2.46 -2.53
N ILE A 13 11.03 2.45 -2.74
CA ILE A 13 10.17 3.63 -2.78
C ILE A 13 9.01 3.37 -1.81
N GLU A 14 8.75 4.31 -0.91
CA GLU A 14 7.62 4.27 0.01
C GLU A 14 6.80 5.54 -0.15
N GLU A 15 5.50 5.37 -0.36
CA GLU A 15 4.55 6.47 -0.49
C GLU A 15 3.40 6.24 0.49
N THR A 16 2.93 7.32 1.13
CA THR A 16 1.82 7.28 2.08
C THR A 16 0.83 8.39 1.77
N HIS A 17 -0.46 8.06 1.83
CA HIS A 17 -1.53 9.01 1.63
C HIS A 17 -2.65 8.81 2.66
N VAL A 18 -3.23 9.91 3.15
CA VAL A 18 -4.33 9.87 4.12
C VAL A 18 -5.66 9.92 3.37
N ILE A 19 -6.45 8.86 3.53
CA ILE A 19 -7.79 8.75 2.95
C ILE A 19 -8.81 9.16 4.03
N PRO A 20 -9.73 10.11 3.75
CA PRO A 20 -10.75 10.53 4.71
C PRO A 20 -11.94 9.53 4.77
N SER A 21 -11.64 8.25 4.99
CA SER A 21 -12.62 7.16 5.11
C SER A 21 -12.16 6.17 6.19
N ALA A 22 -13.11 5.43 6.77
CA ALA A 22 -12.79 4.46 7.80
C ALA A 22 -12.02 3.26 7.22
N ILE A 23 -11.08 2.71 7.99
CA ILE A 23 -10.31 1.52 7.57
C ILE A 23 -11.21 0.32 7.25
N THR A 24 -12.37 0.23 7.92
CA THR A 24 -13.39 -0.81 7.71
C THR A 24 -14.06 -0.71 6.34
N GLU A 25 -14.02 0.44 5.69
CA GLU A 25 -14.56 0.66 4.35
C GLU A 25 -13.48 0.46 3.28
N VAL A 26 -12.26 0.95 3.54
CA VAL A 26 -11.14 0.88 2.58
C VAL A 26 -10.58 -0.53 2.46
N TRP A 27 -10.38 -1.22 3.58
CA TRP A 27 -9.71 -2.53 3.58
C TRP A 27 -10.45 -3.60 2.77
N PRO A 28 -11.79 -3.75 2.86
CA PRO A 28 -12.51 -4.71 2.01
C PRO A 28 -12.29 -4.50 0.51
N VAL A 29 -12.09 -3.26 0.06
CA VAL A 29 -11.84 -2.94 -1.35
C VAL A 29 -10.45 -3.45 -1.78
N ILE A 30 -9.43 -3.19 -0.96
CA ILE A 30 -8.06 -3.66 -1.21
C ILE A 30 -8.00 -5.19 -1.14
N LYS A 31 -8.61 -5.78 -0.12
CA LYS A 31 -8.74 -7.24 0.05
C LYS A 31 -9.42 -7.92 -1.14
N GLY A 32 -10.41 -7.25 -1.73
CA GLY A 32 -11.12 -7.74 -2.91
C GLY A 32 -10.30 -7.72 -4.20
N MET A 33 -9.08 -7.15 -4.18
CA MET A 33 -8.22 -6.96 -5.35
C MET A 33 -8.93 -6.22 -6.51
N LYS A 34 -9.95 -5.41 -6.18
CA LYS A 34 -10.70 -4.56 -7.12
C LYS A 34 -9.95 -3.25 -7.34
N MET A 35 -8.75 -3.34 -7.91
CA MET A 35 -7.84 -2.20 -8.06
C MET A 35 -8.45 -1.09 -8.92
N GLU A 36 -9.30 -1.43 -9.88
CA GLU A 36 -10.03 -0.48 -10.73
C GLU A 36 -10.95 0.48 -9.96
N THR A 37 -11.33 0.14 -8.72
CA THR A 37 -12.26 0.96 -7.92
C THR A 37 -11.57 2.18 -7.28
N TRP A 38 -10.27 2.09 -7.03
CA TRP A 38 -9.52 3.10 -6.27
C TRP A 38 -8.24 3.56 -6.96
N TRP A 39 -7.71 2.76 -7.89
CA TRP A 39 -6.54 3.10 -8.67
C TRP A 39 -6.94 3.52 -10.08
N ASN A 40 -7.04 4.82 -10.31
CA ASN A 40 -7.52 5.38 -11.58
C ASN A 40 -6.69 4.99 -12.82
N LEU A 41 -5.48 4.45 -12.65
CA LEU A 41 -4.62 3.97 -13.74
C LEU A 41 -5.00 2.57 -14.21
N VAL A 42 -5.61 1.76 -13.33
CA VAL A 42 -6.06 0.40 -13.65
C VAL A 42 -7.41 0.49 -14.34
N ASP A 43 -7.53 -0.17 -15.49
CA ASP A 43 -8.77 -0.36 -16.21
C ASP A 43 -9.54 -1.55 -15.62
N LYS A 44 -8.84 -2.67 -15.39
CA LYS A 44 -9.44 -3.90 -14.87
C LYS A 44 -8.42 -4.79 -14.18
N ALA A 45 -8.80 -5.41 -13.07
CA ALA A 45 -8.10 -6.56 -12.49
C ALA A 45 -8.87 -7.86 -12.78
N THR A 46 -8.23 -8.83 -13.44
CA THR A 46 -8.82 -10.16 -13.70
C THR A 46 -8.14 -11.23 -12.85
N PRO A 47 -8.89 -12.01 -12.06
CA PRO A 47 -8.32 -13.15 -11.35
C PRO A 47 -8.02 -14.28 -12.34
N ASP A 48 -6.79 -14.78 -12.32
CA ASP A 48 -6.35 -15.90 -13.18
C ASP A 48 -6.42 -17.24 -12.44
N SER A 49 -6.53 -17.20 -11.11
CA SER A 49 -6.65 -18.39 -10.26
C SER A 49 -8.03 -18.44 -9.58
N PRO A 50 -8.54 -19.64 -9.23
CA PRO A 50 -9.79 -19.77 -8.48
C PRO A 50 -9.68 -19.26 -7.03
N GLY A 51 -8.46 -18.97 -6.54
CA GLY A 51 -8.23 -18.25 -5.29
C GLY A 51 -8.69 -16.81 -5.44
N THR A 52 -9.77 -16.44 -4.75
CA THR A 52 -10.30 -15.07 -4.77
C THR A 52 -9.84 -14.28 -3.54
N GLY A 53 -9.56 -13.00 -3.72
CA GLY A 53 -9.13 -12.09 -2.65
C GLY A 53 -7.66 -12.26 -2.27
N LEU A 54 -7.39 -12.41 -0.97
CA LEU A 54 -6.06 -12.42 -0.34
C LEU A 54 -5.43 -13.81 -0.19
N ALA A 55 -5.92 -14.82 -0.90
CA ALA A 55 -5.33 -16.15 -0.80
C ALA A 55 -3.90 -16.12 -1.36
N LEU A 56 -2.94 -16.61 -0.59
CA LEU A 56 -1.53 -16.67 -0.99
C LEU A 56 -1.38 -17.53 -2.25
N GLY A 57 -0.55 -17.08 -3.18
CA GLY A 57 -0.39 -17.70 -4.49
C GLY A 57 -1.49 -17.39 -5.50
N SER A 58 -2.52 -16.60 -5.13
CA SER A 58 -3.51 -16.14 -6.10
C SER A 58 -2.86 -15.20 -7.10
N THR A 59 -3.18 -15.40 -8.38
CA THR A 59 -2.66 -14.61 -9.48
C THR A 59 -3.73 -13.72 -10.09
N TYR A 60 -3.34 -12.50 -10.47
CA TYR A 60 -4.19 -11.54 -11.14
C TYR A 60 -3.47 -10.92 -12.31
N THR A 61 -4.20 -10.63 -13.38
CA THR A 61 -3.73 -9.79 -14.47
C THR A 61 -4.36 -8.41 -14.33
N LEU A 62 -3.51 -7.40 -14.17
CA LEU A 62 -3.88 -5.99 -14.14
C LEU A 62 -3.78 -5.42 -15.55
N HIS A 63 -4.88 -4.93 -16.07
CA HIS A 63 -4.96 -4.15 -17.30
C HIS A 63 -4.94 -2.67 -16.94
N PHE A 64 -3.95 -1.94 -17.44
CA PHE A 64 -3.85 -0.49 -17.26
C PHE A 64 -4.44 0.25 -18.46
N LYS A 65 -4.89 1.49 -18.23
CA LYS A 65 -5.53 2.32 -19.26
C LYS A 65 -4.59 2.78 -20.37
N ASP A 66 -3.28 2.72 -20.13
CA ASP A 66 -2.23 2.99 -21.12
C ASP A 66 -1.95 1.79 -22.06
N GLY A 67 -2.62 0.65 -21.83
CA GLY A 67 -2.43 -0.60 -22.56
C GLY A 67 -1.42 -1.55 -21.92
N THR A 68 -0.74 -1.14 -20.86
CA THR A 68 0.18 -2.00 -20.09
C THR A 68 -0.59 -3.11 -19.38
N GLN A 69 0.02 -4.29 -19.27
CA GLN A 69 -0.52 -5.44 -18.55
C GLN A 69 0.51 -6.00 -17.59
N TRP A 70 0.14 -6.19 -16.33
CA TRP A 70 0.99 -6.85 -15.32
C TRP A 70 0.29 -8.10 -14.79
N GLY A 71 0.97 -9.24 -14.84
CA GLY A 71 0.62 -10.40 -14.06
C GLY A 71 1.25 -10.28 -12.67
N ILE A 72 0.44 -10.36 -11.63
CA ILE A 72 0.87 -10.30 -10.24
C ILE A 72 0.52 -11.58 -9.50
N VAL A 73 1.31 -11.92 -8.48
CA VAL A 73 1.04 -13.00 -7.54
C VAL A 73 1.04 -12.46 -6.12
N ILE A 74 0.06 -12.88 -5.30
CA ILE A 74 0.02 -12.54 -3.88
C ILE A 74 1.04 -13.41 -3.14
N VAL A 75 2.02 -12.77 -2.50
CA VAL A 75 3.11 -13.45 -1.78
C VAL A 75 2.86 -13.45 -0.28
N GLU A 76 2.25 -12.38 0.24
CA GLU A 76 1.95 -12.23 1.65
C GLU A 76 0.65 -11.46 1.85
N ALA A 77 -0.13 -11.81 2.87
CA ALA A 77 -1.32 -11.08 3.24
C ALA A 77 -1.61 -11.24 4.73
N SER A 78 -2.03 -10.17 5.38
CA SER A 78 -2.46 -10.19 6.78
C SER A 78 -3.77 -9.46 6.96
N GLU A 79 -4.79 -10.18 7.40
CA GLU A 79 -6.07 -9.60 7.80
C GLU A 79 -5.95 -8.84 9.13
N LEU A 80 -5.07 -9.27 10.04
CA LEU A 80 -4.91 -8.61 11.35
C LEU A 80 -4.20 -7.27 11.20
N HIS A 81 -3.10 -7.25 10.43
CA HIS A 81 -2.27 -6.06 10.23
C HIS A 81 -2.67 -5.23 9.00
N LYS A 82 -3.70 -5.68 8.26
CA LYS A 82 -4.27 -4.95 7.11
C LYS A 82 -3.22 -4.60 6.06
N PHE A 83 -2.45 -5.60 5.63
CA PHE A 83 -1.50 -5.45 4.53
C PHE A 83 -1.57 -6.61 3.53
N VAL A 84 -1.14 -6.34 2.31
CA VAL A 84 -0.96 -7.32 1.25
C VAL A 84 0.32 -7.00 0.48
N SER A 85 1.13 -8.03 0.21
CA SER A 85 2.32 -7.95 -0.62
C SER A 85 2.14 -8.80 -1.87
N PHE A 86 2.49 -8.23 -3.02
CA PHE A 86 2.43 -8.91 -4.31
C PHE A 86 3.70 -8.68 -5.11
N GLU A 87 4.03 -9.65 -5.96
CA GLU A 87 5.17 -9.60 -6.87
C GLU A 87 4.67 -9.58 -8.32
N ILE A 88 5.37 -8.85 -9.18
CA ILE A 88 5.12 -8.85 -10.63
C ILE A 88 5.81 -10.07 -11.24
N ILE A 89 5.02 -11.01 -11.78
CA ILE A 89 5.50 -12.22 -12.44
C ILE A 89 5.55 -12.10 -13.96
N SER A 90 4.77 -11.19 -14.55
CA SER A 90 4.80 -10.90 -15.98
C SER A 90 4.44 -9.45 -16.25
N SER A 91 5.00 -8.87 -17.32
CA SER A 91 4.68 -7.52 -17.75
C SER A 91 4.72 -7.39 -19.27
N ASN A 92 3.78 -6.62 -19.82
CA ASN A 92 3.76 -6.23 -21.22
C ASN A 92 3.33 -4.76 -21.33
N PRO A 93 4.20 -3.83 -21.75
CA PRO A 93 5.59 -4.02 -22.12
C PRO A 93 6.48 -4.47 -20.95
N SER A 94 7.63 -5.05 -21.25
CA SER A 94 8.57 -5.54 -20.23
C SER A 94 9.13 -4.40 -19.37
N ILE A 95 9.10 -4.56 -18.05
CA ILE A 95 9.76 -3.63 -17.12
C ILE A 95 11.30 -3.78 -17.16
N SER A 96 12.02 -2.73 -16.79
CA SER A 96 13.49 -2.69 -16.81
C SER A 96 14.17 -3.38 -15.63
N VAL A 97 13.40 -4.02 -14.75
CA VAL A 97 13.88 -4.66 -13.52
C VAL A 97 13.63 -6.17 -13.58
N SER A 98 14.46 -6.95 -12.89
CA SER A 98 14.34 -8.41 -12.87
C SER A 98 13.25 -8.92 -11.92
N SER A 99 12.92 -8.16 -10.88
CA SER A 99 11.83 -8.45 -9.94
C SER A 99 11.34 -7.12 -9.34
N ALA A 100 10.06 -7.06 -9.04
CA ALA A 100 9.41 -5.94 -8.38
C ALA A 100 8.39 -6.47 -7.38
N LEU A 101 8.62 -6.15 -6.10
CA LEU A 101 7.76 -6.52 -4.99
C LEU A 101 7.13 -5.26 -4.40
N HIS A 102 5.82 -5.29 -4.22
CA HIS A 102 5.02 -4.17 -3.73
C HIS A 102 4.24 -4.59 -2.49
N THR A 103 4.16 -3.71 -1.51
CA THR A 103 3.38 -3.91 -0.29
C THR A 103 2.42 -2.76 -0.07
N LEU A 104 1.13 -3.08 0.05
CA LEU A 104 0.08 -2.13 0.42
C LEU A 104 -0.28 -2.35 1.87
N THR A 105 -0.22 -1.29 2.68
CA THR A 105 -0.55 -1.34 4.11
C THR A 105 -1.57 -0.28 4.47
N CYS A 106 -2.64 -0.67 5.16
CA CYS A 106 -3.64 0.25 5.71
C CYS A 106 -3.43 0.42 7.21
N LYS A 107 -3.20 1.66 7.64
CA LYS A 107 -3.09 2.01 9.06
C LYS A 107 -4.15 3.05 9.41
N VAL A 108 -4.66 2.99 10.64
CA VAL A 108 -5.53 4.03 11.17
C VAL A 108 -4.69 5.28 11.41
N GLY A 109 -4.92 6.32 10.61
CA GLY A 109 -4.33 7.63 10.85
C GLY A 109 -5.01 8.31 12.03
N ARG A 110 -4.22 8.81 12.99
CA ARG A 110 -4.75 9.83 13.90
C ARG A 110 -4.93 11.10 13.10
N ARG A 111 -6.17 11.52 12.89
CA ARG A 111 -6.46 12.90 12.48
C ARG A 111 -6.09 13.76 13.68
N GLU A 112 -4.99 14.51 13.60
CA GLU A 112 -4.84 15.67 14.47
C GLU A 112 -5.92 16.66 14.05
N GLU A 113 -7.04 16.63 14.77
CA GLU A 113 -8.09 17.60 14.64
C GLU A 113 -7.49 18.97 14.93
N GLY A 114 -7.45 19.81 13.89
CA GLY A 114 -6.94 21.15 13.98
C GLY A 114 -7.59 21.85 15.16
N ARG A 115 -6.75 22.24 16.11
CA ARG A 115 -7.01 23.20 17.18
C ARG A 115 -7.74 24.41 16.57
N GLU A 116 -9.06 24.43 16.70
CA GLU A 116 -9.86 25.61 16.38
C GLU A 116 -9.27 26.80 17.12
N GLY A 117 -9.00 27.87 16.36
CA GLY A 117 -8.42 29.10 16.86
C GLY A 117 -9.35 29.84 17.80
N GLY A 118 -9.48 29.36 19.03
CA GLY A 118 -9.86 30.18 20.17
C GLY A 118 -8.63 30.95 20.65
N MET A 119 -8.45 32.17 20.14
CA MET A 119 -7.46 33.11 20.67
C MET A 119 -7.93 33.61 22.05
N GLU A 120 -7.85 32.76 23.06
CA GLU A 120 -7.91 33.20 24.46
C GLU A 120 -6.48 33.26 25.00
N ARG A 121 -5.98 34.49 25.14
CA ARG A 121 -4.66 34.78 25.70
C ARG A 121 -4.63 34.36 27.16
N ARG A 122 -4.15 33.15 27.46
CA ARG A 122 -3.71 32.81 28.83
C ARG A 122 -2.23 33.16 28.99
N PRO A 123 -1.84 33.84 30.09
CA PRO A 123 -0.45 34.19 30.34
C PRO A 123 0.37 32.92 30.61
N ARG A 124 1.63 32.95 30.15
CA ARG A 124 2.63 31.90 30.36
C ARG A 124 2.79 31.61 31.86
N GLN A 125 2.68 30.34 32.24
CA GLN A 125 3.33 29.84 33.46
C GLN A 125 4.40 28.81 33.09
N PRO A 126 5.60 28.86 33.70
CA PRO A 126 6.67 27.92 33.44
C PRO A 126 6.68 26.73 34.41
N SER A 127 7.27 25.64 33.94
CA SER A 127 7.86 24.50 34.69
C SER A 127 6.93 23.56 35.47
N GLY A 128 7.11 22.24 35.24
CA GLY A 128 6.60 21.20 36.14
C GLY A 128 6.43 19.82 35.50
N SER A 129 7.46 18.97 35.62
CA SER A 129 7.45 17.51 35.87
C SER A 129 6.27 16.61 35.41
N SER A 130 6.63 15.58 34.62
CA SER A 130 6.23 14.15 34.65
C SER A 130 4.98 13.75 35.43
N PHE A 131 4.07 12.95 34.84
CA PHE A 131 3.59 11.68 35.44
C PHE A 131 2.92 10.76 34.41
N SER A 132 3.26 9.47 34.54
CA SER A 132 2.65 8.28 33.92
C SER A 132 1.25 8.00 34.50
N CYS A 133 0.38 7.33 33.75
CA CYS A 133 -0.30 6.12 34.24
C CYS A 133 -0.98 5.34 33.10
N ALA A 134 -0.73 4.03 33.11
CA ALA A 134 -1.51 3.01 32.45
C ALA A 134 -2.80 2.73 33.24
N ASN A 135 -3.79 2.17 32.55
CA ASN A 135 -4.73 1.23 33.15
C ASN A 135 -4.99 0.12 32.12
#